data_AF-A0A6N4SYI5-F1
#
_entry.id   AF-A0A6N4SYI5-F1
#
_cell.length_a   1.000
_cell.length_b   1.000
_cell.length_c   1.000
_cell.angle_alpha   90.00
_cell.angle_beta   90.00
_cell.angle_gamma   90.00
#
_symmetry.space_group_name_H-M   'P 1'
#
loop_
_entity.id
_entity.type
_entity.pdbx_description
1 polymer ?
#
loop_
_entity_poly.entity_id
_entity_poly.type
_entity_poly.pdbx_seq_one_letter_code
_entity_poly.pdbx_strand_id
1 'polypeptide(L)'
;MLGQLKKYPPWVILMGIISFLFGCGNESAYYKKKGKWHYDGVVIDSQHALINFTPIDDYFAKDAHYVYYRGTPIFNGNDASDSASFQILSKYYAKDKSMVFFCDTERDSKEYWSIKRTVIKKIRDADPASFRMMSDGYLARDKSHLFRQDKVVPVQDIDSFVLLDHFFAKDKLRGYYRENEIAGSDGLSFTPLDAHYAKDRTKIYYVDGFTIGGSLKGVSYDNFKVVEQGYALDGIKAYYHGDVISKEDAASLQYLAMGYAKTSRQVFYYGKLIKAADAPSFAMLERFDGKVDATDKNGQYNAGERIKAAS
;
A
#
# COMPACT_ATOMS: atom_id res chain seq x y z
N MET A 1 55.92 12.61 22.57
CA MET A 1 56.48 11.43 23.25
C MET A 1 56.28 11.57 24.74
N LEU A 2 55.76 10.53 25.38
CA LEU A 2 55.82 10.19 26.81
C LEU A 2 55.13 11.11 27.85
N GLY A 3 54.21 10.48 28.60
CA GLY A 3 53.64 10.94 29.87
C GLY A 3 52.62 9.92 30.38
N GLN A 4 53.05 8.77 30.91
CA GLN A 4 53.21 8.46 32.35
C GLN A 4 52.05 7.61 32.90
N LEU A 5 52.41 6.42 33.40
CA LEU A 5 51.60 5.44 34.13
C LEU A 5 51.24 5.94 35.55
N LYS A 6 50.07 5.55 36.08
CA LYS A 6 49.90 5.29 37.53
C LYS A 6 48.93 4.12 37.80
N LYS A 7 49.25 3.39 38.88
CA LYS A 7 48.80 2.06 39.32
C LYS A 7 47.87 2.13 40.56
N TYR A 8 46.76 1.35 40.55
CA TYR A 8 46.05 0.54 41.60
C TYR A 8 45.54 1.17 42.94
N PRO A 9 44.67 0.54 43.81
CA PRO A 9 43.60 -0.51 43.71
C PRO A 9 42.27 -0.12 44.49
N PRO A 10 41.58 -0.93 45.35
CA PRO A 10 40.37 -1.69 45.03
C PRO A 10 39.12 -1.43 45.94
N TRP A 11 37.96 -2.00 45.55
CA TRP A 11 36.65 -2.16 46.25
C TRP A 11 35.66 -0.99 46.18
N VAL A 12 34.49 -1.22 45.55
CA VAL A 12 33.14 -1.23 46.19
C VAL A 12 32.16 -1.96 45.26
N ILE A 13 31.31 -2.76 45.90
CA ILE A 13 30.31 -3.69 45.40
C ILE A 13 28.99 -2.95 45.09
N LEU A 14 28.22 -3.53 44.16
CA LEU A 14 26.75 -3.70 44.18
C LEU A 14 25.92 -2.99 43.09
N MET A 15 25.30 -3.87 42.28
CA MET A 15 24.00 -3.83 41.61
C MET A 15 23.45 -2.50 41.06
N GLY A 16 23.07 -2.60 39.78
CA GLY A 16 21.78 -2.07 39.35
C GLY A 16 21.83 -1.44 37.97
N ILE A 17 21.45 -2.20 36.95
CA ILE A 17 20.19 -2.01 36.23
C ILE A 17 20.27 -2.81 34.92
N ILE A 18 19.28 -3.69 34.82
CA ILE A 18 18.87 -4.44 33.64
C ILE A 18 18.63 -3.46 32.49
N SER A 19 19.45 -3.53 31.45
CA SER A 19 19.15 -3.03 30.11
C SER A 19 20.16 -3.60 29.12
N PHE A 20 20.00 -4.87 28.75
CA PHE A 20 20.53 -5.34 27.48
C PHE A 20 19.43 -5.26 26.43
N LEU A 21 19.38 -4.09 25.81
CA LEU A 21 18.88 -3.93 24.45
C LEU A 21 19.92 -4.51 23.47
N PHE A 22 19.39 -5.04 22.37
CA PHE A 22 20.06 -5.40 21.11
C PHE A 22 20.85 -6.72 21.08
N GLY A 23 20.09 -7.76 20.75
CA GLY A 23 20.56 -8.89 19.97
C GLY A 23 19.39 -9.45 19.18
N CYS A 24 18.94 -8.75 18.13
CA CYS A 24 18.17 -9.40 17.07
C CYS A 24 19.10 -10.45 16.44
N GLY A 25 19.03 -11.67 16.95
CA GLY A 25 19.58 -12.82 16.27
C GLY A 25 18.73 -13.07 15.02
N ASN A 26 19.40 -13.26 13.88
CA ASN A 26 18.83 -13.86 12.67
C ASN A 26 18.46 -15.34 12.93
N GLU A 27 17.66 -15.60 13.96
CA GLU A 27 17.10 -16.93 14.19
C GLU A 27 15.82 -17.03 13.37
N SER A 28 15.77 -18.00 12.46
CA SER A 28 14.56 -18.33 11.72
C SER A 28 13.40 -18.54 12.69
N ALA A 29 12.20 -18.12 12.29
CA ALA A 29 11.00 -18.31 13.12
C ALA A 29 10.79 -19.79 13.53
N TYR A 30 11.30 -20.74 12.73
CA TYR A 30 11.37 -22.15 13.06
C TYR A 30 12.68 -22.53 13.74
N TYR A 31 12.60 -23.18 14.90
CA TYR A 31 13.78 -23.71 15.59
C TYR A 31 13.45 -24.96 16.40
N LYS A 32 14.49 -25.73 16.75
CA LYS A 32 14.35 -26.96 17.54
C LYS A 32 14.93 -26.75 18.94
N LYS A 33 14.13 -26.99 19.99
CA LYS A 33 14.54 -26.85 21.40
C LYS A 33 14.10 -28.07 22.20
N LYS A 34 15.03 -28.69 22.94
CA LYS A 34 14.78 -29.92 23.73
C LYS A 34 14.06 -31.02 22.93
N GLY A 35 14.46 -31.21 21.68
CA GLY A 35 13.89 -32.23 20.80
C GLY A 35 12.55 -31.87 20.12
N LYS A 36 11.90 -30.78 20.52
CA LYS A 36 10.64 -30.31 19.93
C LYS A 36 10.87 -29.18 18.94
N TRP A 37 10.06 -29.15 17.87
CA TRP A 37 10.04 -28.02 16.94
C TRP A 37 9.15 -26.91 17.47
N HIS A 38 9.57 -25.68 17.23
CA HIS A 38 8.88 -24.47 17.59
C HIS A 38 8.71 -23.56 16.37
N TYR A 39 7.64 -22.77 16.37
CA TYR A 39 7.44 -21.62 15.51
C TYR A 39 7.16 -20.40 16.39
N ASP A 40 7.97 -19.34 16.27
CA ASP A 40 7.78 -18.06 16.97
C ASP A 40 7.52 -18.23 18.49
N GLY A 41 8.31 -19.09 19.14
CA GLY A 41 8.18 -19.39 20.57
C GLY A 41 7.20 -20.51 20.93
N VAL A 42 6.26 -20.85 20.05
CA VAL A 42 5.20 -21.84 20.29
C VAL A 42 5.66 -23.21 19.81
N VAL A 43 5.46 -24.25 20.63
CA VAL A 43 5.72 -25.64 20.22
C VAL A 43 4.77 -26.00 19.06
N ILE A 44 5.30 -26.59 18.00
CA ILE A 44 4.49 -27.15 16.92
C ILE A 44 3.85 -28.43 17.44
N ASP A 45 2.59 -28.31 17.87
CA ASP A 45 1.76 -29.43 18.29
C ASP A 45 0.96 -29.94 17.09
N SER A 46 1.44 -31.03 16.50
CA SER A 46 0.78 -31.70 15.39
C SER A 46 0.12 -32.98 15.90
N GLN A 47 -1.09 -33.26 15.42
CA GLN A 47 -1.75 -34.55 15.67
C GLN A 47 -0.99 -35.74 15.06
N HIS A 48 0.02 -35.47 14.23
CA HIS A 48 0.85 -36.46 13.55
C HIS A 48 2.32 -36.30 13.95
N ALA A 49 3.09 -37.39 13.85
CA ALA A 49 4.53 -37.35 14.09
C ALA A 49 5.23 -36.51 13.01
N LEU A 50 6.08 -35.57 13.44
CA LEU A 50 6.88 -34.74 12.54
C LEU A 50 8.08 -35.55 12.01
N ILE A 51 8.03 -36.01 10.77
CA ILE A 51 9.05 -36.89 10.18
C ILE A 51 9.92 -36.11 9.19
N ASN A 52 11.23 -36.00 9.44
CA ASN A 52 12.17 -35.23 8.61
C ASN A 52 11.75 -33.75 8.41
N PHE A 53 11.19 -33.16 9.47
CA PHE A 53 10.74 -31.77 9.46
C PHE A 53 11.87 -30.81 9.10
N THR A 54 11.62 -29.98 8.08
CA THR A 54 12.59 -29.10 7.44
C THR A 54 11.93 -27.73 7.23
N PRO A 55 12.37 -26.68 7.95
CA PRO A 55 12.01 -25.30 7.63
C PRO A 55 12.42 -24.95 6.20
N ILE A 56 11.54 -24.28 5.46
CA ILE A 56 11.80 -23.82 4.09
C ILE A 56 12.15 -22.33 4.10
N ASP A 57 11.34 -21.52 4.80
CA ASP A 57 11.58 -20.10 5.10
C ASP A 57 10.96 -19.72 6.46
N ASP A 58 10.87 -18.42 6.77
CA ASP A 58 10.32 -17.91 8.03
C ASP A 58 8.80 -18.12 8.20
N TYR A 59 8.12 -18.66 7.18
CA TYR A 59 6.69 -18.88 7.18
C TYR A 59 6.35 -20.35 6.95
N PHE A 60 7.08 -21.04 6.09
CA PHE A 60 6.77 -22.38 5.64
C PHE A 60 7.81 -23.40 6.10
N ALA A 61 7.33 -24.58 6.45
CA ALA A 61 8.14 -25.76 6.71
C ALA A 61 7.46 -26.99 6.10
N LYS A 62 8.17 -28.10 5.94
CA LYS A 62 7.58 -29.36 5.49
C LYS A 62 8.14 -30.54 6.26
N ASP A 63 7.40 -31.64 6.24
CA ASP A 63 7.88 -32.94 6.69
C ASP A 63 7.60 -33.99 5.61
N ALA A 64 7.74 -35.28 5.92
CA ALA A 64 7.52 -36.36 4.96
C ALA A 64 6.08 -36.43 4.41
N HIS A 65 5.11 -35.80 5.08
CA HIS A 65 3.68 -35.94 4.78
C HIS A 65 2.99 -34.60 4.50
N TYR A 66 3.39 -33.52 5.16
CA TYR A 66 2.67 -32.26 5.17
C TYR A 66 3.58 -31.07 4.93
N VAL A 67 2.96 -29.99 4.47
CA VAL A 67 3.54 -28.65 4.53
C VAL A 67 2.86 -27.87 5.65
N TYR A 68 3.60 -26.98 6.28
CA TYR A 68 3.20 -26.18 7.43
C TYR A 68 3.34 -24.72 7.08
N TYR A 69 2.36 -23.91 7.45
CA TYR A 69 2.43 -22.46 7.47
C TYR A 69 2.34 -21.98 8.92
N ARG A 70 3.38 -21.31 9.40
CA ARG A 70 3.54 -20.84 10.78
C ARG A 70 3.29 -21.93 11.82
N GLY A 71 3.88 -23.10 11.58
CA GLY A 71 3.72 -24.30 12.41
C GLY A 71 2.34 -24.97 12.29
N THR A 72 1.40 -24.43 11.51
CA THR A 72 0.08 -25.03 11.27
C THR A 72 0.13 -25.86 9.99
N PRO A 73 -0.22 -27.15 10.02
CA PRO A 73 -0.26 -27.96 8.80
C PRO A 73 -1.29 -27.43 7.79
N ILE A 74 -0.92 -27.42 6.52
CA ILE A 74 -1.72 -26.93 5.39
C ILE A 74 -2.59 -28.08 4.90
N PHE A 75 -3.88 -27.98 5.27
CA PHE A 75 -4.97 -28.81 4.78
C PHE A 75 -5.99 -27.94 4.05
N ASN A 76 -6.73 -28.52 3.11
CA ASN A 76 -7.98 -27.94 2.65
C ASN A 76 -9.11 -28.97 2.77
N GLY A 77 -9.88 -28.87 3.84
CA GLY A 77 -10.80 -29.94 4.23
C GLY A 77 -10.01 -31.18 4.63
N ASN A 78 -10.30 -32.32 4.00
CA ASN A 78 -9.60 -33.58 4.25
C ASN A 78 -8.37 -33.79 3.35
N ASP A 79 -8.13 -32.89 2.39
CA ASP A 79 -7.02 -33.01 1.45
C ASP A 79 -5.77 -32.36 2.04
N ALA A 80 -4.72 -33.16 2.20
CA ALA A 80 -3.38 -32.67 2.57
C ALA A 80 -2.69 -32.02 1.37
N SER A 81 -1.89 -30.98 1.65
CA SER A 81 -0.96 -30.42 0.66
C SER A 81 0.07 -31.46 0.19
N ASP A 82 0.39 -31.47 -1.10
CA ASP A 82 1.43 -32.35 -1.65
C ASP A 82 2.82 -31.75 -1.39
N SER A 83 3.50 -32.24 -0.35
CA SER A 83 4.82 -31.74 0.08
C SER A 83 5.94 -31.93 -0.94
N ALA A 84 5.78 -32.86 -1.90
CA ALA A 84 6.77 -33.13 -2.94
C ALA A 84 6.70 -32.10 -4.08
N SER A 85 5.49 -31.60 -4.40
CA SER A 85 5.26 -30.61 -5.44
C SER A 85 5.04 -29.18 -4.93
N PHE A 86 5.14 -28.97 -3.62
CA PHE A 86 4.87 -27.67 -3.01
C PHE A 86 5.87 -26.58 -3.43
N GLN A 87 5.34 -25.42 -3.78
CA GLN A 87 6.07 -24.24 -4.19
C GLN A 87 5.55 -23.02 -3.43
N ILE A 88 6.46 -22.30 -2.78
CA ILE A 88 6.17 -21.01 -2.13
C ILE A 88 6.29 -19.92 -3.19
N LEU A 89 5.28 -19.06 -3.27
CA LEU A 89 5.22 -17.94 -4.21
C LEU A 89 5.42 -16.60 -3.49
N SER A 90 4.93 -16.50 -2.25
CA SER A 90 5.20 -15.41 -1.32
C SER A 90 4.89 -15.86 0.10
N LYS A 91 5.08 -14.97 1.08
CA LYS A 91 4.64 -15.23 2.47
C LYS A 91 3.13 -15.48 2.62
N TYR A 92 2.33 -15.13 1.61
CA TYR A 92 0.87 -15.31 1.62
C TYR A 92 0.38 -16.37 0.63
N TYR A 93 1.14 -16.69 -0.42
CA TYR A 93 0.69 -17.61 -1.46
C TYR A 93 1.64 -18.77 -1.62
N ALA A 94 1.07 -19.95 -1.75
CA ALA A 94 1.79 -21.16 -2.11
C ALA A 94 0.90 -22.05 -2.97
N LYS A 95 1.50 -23.02 -3.64
CA LYS A 95 0.78 -23.99 -4.46
C LYS A 95 1.43 -25.36 -4.41
N ASP A 96 0.67 -26.39 -4.72
CA ASP A 96 1.18 -27.68 -5.13
C ASP A 96 0.69 -27.99 -6.55
N LYS A 97 0.91 -29.22 -7.05
CA LYS A 97 0.49 -29.62 -8.40
C LYS A 97 -1.04 -29.55 -8.64
N SER A 98 -1.84 -29.49 -7.57
CA SER A 98 -3.30 -29.65 -7.59
C SER A 98 -4.07 -28.48 -6.97
N MET A 99 -3.42 -27.69 -6.12
CA MET A 99 -4.08 -26.65 -5.33
C MET A 99 -3.22 -25.39 -5.22
N VAL A 100 -3.90 -24.25 -5.10
CA VAL A 100 -3.30 -22.97 -4.70
C VAL A 100 -3.89 -22.55 -3.37
N PHE A 101 -3.04 -22.05 -2.48
CA PHE A 101 -3.36 -21.66 -1.13
C PHE A 101 -3.06 -20.18 -0.91
N PHE A 102 -4.00 -19.49 -0.26
CA PHE A 102 -3.77 -18.21 0.39
C PHE A 102 -3.68 -18.42 1.90
N CYS A 103 -2.60 -17.92 2.50
CA CYS A 103 -2.23 -18.12 3.89
C CYS A 103 -2.07 -16.75 4.57
N ASP A 104 -2.73 -16.53 5.70
CA ASP A 104 -2.61 -15.28 6.48
C ASP A 104 -2.81 -15.56 7.98
N THR A 105 -2.81 -14.51 8.78
CA THR A 105 -3.20 -14.56 10.18
C THR A 105 -4.32 -13.56 10.46
N GLU A 106 -5.40 -14.03 11.06
CA GLU A 106 -6.50 -13.20 11.53
C GLU A 106 -6.38 -12.98 13.05
N ARG A 107 -6.85 -11.81 13.51
CA ARG A 107 -7.04 -11.52 14.93
C ARG A 107 -8.53 -11.53 15.22
N ASP A 108 -8.94 -12.21 16.28
CA ASP A 108 -10.31 -12.11 16.77
C ASP A 108 -10.53 -10.69 17.32
N SER A 109 -11.47 -9.96 16.74
CA SER A 109 -11.75 -8.56 17.10
C SER A 109 -12.44 -8.39 18.46
N LYS A 110 -12.91 -9.49 19.09
CA LYS A 110 -13.63 -9.43 20.36
C LYS A 110 -12.74 -9.48 21.61
N GLU A 111 -11.47 -9.86 21.49
CA GLU A 111 -10.53 -9.75 22.58
C GLU A 111 -9.33 -8.92 22.13
N TYR A 112 -9.20 -7.73 22.69
CA TYR A 112 -8.19 -6.72 22.32
C TYR A 112 -6.73 -7.22 22.55
N TRP A 113 -6.58 -8.41 23.14
CA TRP A 113 -5.34 -9.13 23.42
C TRP A 113 -5.19 -10.47 22.65
N SER A 114 -6.08 -10.77 21.68
CA SER A 114 -6.24 -12.12 21.11
C SER A 114 -5.07 -12.66 20.28
N ILE A 115 -4.85 -13.95 20.50
CA ILE A 115 -3.98 -14.88 19.79
C ILE A 115 -4.17 -14.76 18.27
N LYS A 116 -3.07 -14.55 17.51
CA LYS A 116 -3.09 -14.62 16.05
C LYS A 116 -3.47 -16.04 15.63
N ARG A 117 -4.56 -16.20 14.88
CA ARG A 117 -4.96 -17.49 14.31
C ARG A 117 -4.51 -17.58 12.87
N THR A 118 -3.85 -18.68 12.54
CA THR A 118 -3.47 -19.00 11.16
C THR A 118 -4.73 -19.29 10.35
N VAL A 119 -4.86 -18.66 9.19
CA VAL A 119 -5.93 -18.89 8.23
C VAL A 119 -5.31 -19.34 6.92
N ILE A 120 -5.74 -20.50 6.44
CA ILE A 120 -5.28 -21.13 5.20
C ILE A 120 -6.52 -21.43 4.37
N LYS A 121 -6.55 -20.92 3.14
CA LYS A 121 -7.69 -21.05 2.23
C LYS A 121 -7.23 -21.60 0.89
N LYS A 122 -7.89 -22.63 0.39
CA LYS A 122 -7.77 -23.01 -1.02
C LYS A 122 -8.45 -21.95 -1.90
N ILE A 123 -7.73 -21.50 -2.92
CA ILE A 123 -8.27 -20.62 -3.95
C ILE A 123 -8.99 -21.51 -4.97
N ARG A 124 -10.33 -21.54 -4.91
CA ARG A 124 -11.14 -22.56 -5.59
C ARG A 124 -11.02 -22.55 -7.12
N ASP A 125 -10.95 -21.36 -7.71
CA ASP A 125 -10.97 -21.18 -9.17
C ASP A 125 -9.57 -21.03 -9.78
N ALA A 126 -8.53 -21.27 -8.98
CA ALA A 126 -7.14 -21.13 -9.41
C ALA A 126 -6.67 -22.37 -10.18
N ASP A 127 -5.98 -22.15 -11.30
CA ASP A 127 -5.20 -23.16 -12.01
C ASP A 127 -3.75 -23.19 -11.48
N PRO A 128 -3.35 -24.20 -10.68
CA PRO A 128 -2.00 -24.25 -10.08
C PRO A 128 -0.88 -24.27 -11.12
N ALA A 129 -1.12 -24.84 -12.31
CA ALA A 129 -0.08 -24.96 -13.34
C ALA A 129 0.31 -23.58 -13.90
N SER A 130 -0.65 -22.66 -14.02
CA SER A 130 -0.43 -21.31 -14.56
C SER A 130 -0.39 -20.20 -13.50
N PHE A 131 -0.72 -20.51 -12.23
CA PHE A 131 -0.74 -19.54 -11.15
C PHE A 131 0.64 -18.95 -10.84
N ARG A 132 0.72 -17.62 -10.82
CA ARG A 132 1.93 -16.82 -10.57
C ARG A 132 1.61 -15.48 -9.92
N MET A 133 2.56 -14.94 -9.17
CA MET A 133 2.46 -13.60 -8.60
C MET A 133 2.61 -12.53 -9.68
N MET A 134 1.90 -11.42 -9.51
CA MET A 134 2.12 -10.18 -10.25
C MET A 134 3.30 -9.41 -9.63
N SER A 135 3.83 -8.44 -10.37
CA SER A 135 5.03 -7.68 -9.97
C SER A 135 4.84 -6.80 -8.73
N ASP A 136 3.59 -6.49 -8.36
CA ASP A 136 3.28 -5.75 -7.14
C ASP A 136 3.41 -6.61 -5.86
N GLY A 137 3.48 -7.93 -5.99
CA GLY A 137 3.52 -8.88 -4.89
C GLY A 137 2.20 -9.02 -4.10
N TYR A 138 1.14 -8.33 -4.51
CA TYR A 138 -0.17 -8.36 -3.86
C TYR A 138 -1.21 -9.11 -4.69
N LEU A 139 -1.15 -8.94 -6.01
CA LEU A 139 -1.99 -9.64 -6.95
C LEU A 139 -1.31 -10.91 -7.45
N ALA A 140 -2.13 -11.86 -7.84
CA ALA A 140 -1.69 -13.06 -8.54
C ALA A 140 -2.61 -13.30 -9.73
N ARG A 141 -2.16 -14.10 -10.68
CA ARG A 141 -2.99 -14.51 -11.82
C ARG A 141 -2.70 -15.94 -12.20
N ASP A 142 -3.67 -16.54 -12.87
CA ASP A 142 -3.46 -17.73 -13.69
C ASP A 142 -3.82 -17.40 -15.15
N LYS A 143 -4.07 -18.44 -15.97
CA LYS A 143 -4.45 -18.28 -17.37
C LYS A 143 -5.85 -17.67 -17.58
N SER A 144 -6.73 -17.73 -16.59
CA SER A 144 -8.15 -17.37 -16.70
C SER A 144 -8.56 -16.22 -15.78
N HIS A 145 -7.87 -16.03 -14.66
CA HIS A 145 -8.31 -15.17 -13.58
C HIS A 145 -7.19 -14.30 -13.01
N LEU A 146 -7.58 -13.12 -12.54
CA LEU A 146 -6.80 -12.30 -11.62
C LEU A 146 -7.30 -12.57 -10.19
N PHE A 147 -6.39 -12.54 -9.22
CA PHE A 147 -6.69 -12.83 -7.82
C PHE A 147 -6.14 -11.76 -6.89
N ARG A 148 -6.92 -11.46 -5.86
CA ARG A 148 -6.49 -10.74 -4.67
C ARG A 148 -6.89 -11.55 -3.44
N GLN A 149 -5.89 -11.97 -2.67
CA GLN A 149 -6.03 -12.94 -1.60
C GLN A 149 -6.66 -14.24 -2.11
N ASP A 150 -7.72 -14.72 -1.47
CA ASP A 150 -8.48 -15.91 -1.85
C ASP A 150 -9.59 -15.63 -2.90
N LYS A 151 -9.68 -14.41 -3.44
CA LYS A 151 -10.81 -13.97 -4.27
C LYS A 151 -10.39 -13.67 -5.71
N VAL A 152 -11.27 -14.02 -6.65
CA VAL A 152 -11.19 -13.58 -8.05
C VAL A 152 -11.49 -12.09 -8.13
N VAL A 153 -10.65 -11.37 -8.87
CA VAL A 153 -10.85 -9.98 -9.27
C VAL A 153 -11.43 -9.96 -10.69
N PRO A 154 -12.60 -9.35 -10.91
CA PRO A 154 -13.18 -9.27 -12.24
C PRO A 154 -12.37 -8.31 -13.14
N VAL A 155 -11.94 -8.83 -14.28
CA VAL A 155 -11.30 -8.07 -15.37
C VAL A 155 -11.97 -8.48 -16.69
N GLN A 156 -11.93 -7.62 -17.71
CA GLN A 156 -12.59 -7.91 -18.99
C GLN A 156 -11.75 -8.83 -19.86
N ASP A 157 -10.41 -8.75 -19.76
CA ASP A 157 -9.49 -9.58 -20.52
C ASP A 157 -8.20 -9.86 -19.74
N ILE A 158 -8.10 -11.05 -19.13
CA ILE A 158 -6.94 -11.44 -18.33
C ILE A 158 -5.65 -11.49 -19.16
N ASP A 159 -5.71 -11.92 -20.42
CA ASP A 159 -4.54 -12.12 -21.27
C ASP A 159 -3.77 -10.81 -21.53
N SER A 160 -4.51 -9.72 -21.76
CA SER A 160 -3.93 -8.38 -21.95
C SER A 160 -3.81 -7.55 -20.67
N PHE A 161 -4.23 -8.09 -19.52
CA PHE A 161 -4.16 -7.36 -18.25
C PHE A 161 -2.71 -7.09 -17.82
N VAL A 162 -2.40 -5.81 -17.59
CA VAL A 162 -1.10 -5.30 -17.15
C VAL A 162 -1.27 -4.28 -16.03
N LEU A 163 -0.36 -4.33 -15.06
CA LEU A 163 -0.23 -3.29 -14.04
C LEU A 163 0.47 -2.07 -14.62
N LEU A 164 0.04 -0.89 -14.18
CA LEU A 164 0.62 0.40 -14.50
C LEU A 164 1.03 1.10 -13.20
N ASP A 165 1.58 2.30 -13.31
CA ASP A 165 1.97 3.10 -12.15
C ASP A 165 0.76 3.57 -11.33
N HIS A 166 1.03 3.97 -10.10
CA HIS A 166 0.07 4.59 -9.18
C HIS A 166 -1.22 3.79 -8.95
N PHE A 167 -1.12 2.47 -8.84
CA PHE A 167 -2.26 1.55 -8.63
C PHE A 167 -3.28 1.51 -9.78
N PHE A 168 -2.93 2.07 -10.93
CA PHE A 168 -3.68 1.85 -12.16
C PHE A 168 -3.28 0.53 -12.80
N ALA A 169 -4.20 -0.02 -13.58
CA ALA A 169 -3.96 -1.16 -14.44
C ALA A 169 -4.81 -1.02 -15.70
N LYS A 170 -4.57 -1.85 -16.70
CA LYS A 170 -5.44 -1.94 -17.87
C LYS A 170 -5.44 -3.33 -18.44
N ASP A 171 -6.52 -3.67 -19.11
CA ASP A 171 -6.51 -4.67 -20.17
C ASP A 171 -6.80 -3.98 -21.51
N LYS A 172 -7.00 -4.74 -22.59
CA LYS A 172 -7.27 -4.18 -23.92
C LYS A 172 -8.63 -3.48 -24.01
N LEU A 173 -9.55 -3.71 -23.08
CA LEU A 173 -10.92 -3.19 -23.10
C LEU A 173 -11.13 -2.06 -22.09
N ARG A 174 -10.46 -2.09 -20.94
CA ARG A 174 -10.70 -1.19 -19.80
C ARG A 174 -9.42 -0.79 -19.06
N GLY A 175 -9.46 0.41 -18.49
CA GLY A 175 -8.59 0.82 -17.39
C GLY A 175 -9.20 0.46 -16.04
N TYR A 176 -8.34 0.30 -15.04
CA TYR A 176 -8.68 -0.08 -13.67
C TYR A 176 -7.92 0.80 -12.68
N TYR A 177 -8.50 1.01 -11.50
CA TYR A 177 -7.82 1.58 -10.35
C TYR A 177 -8.06 0.68 -9.14
N ARG A 178 -6.99 0.16 -8.52
CA ARG A 178 -7.07 -0.79 -7.39
C ARG A 178 -8.11 -1.88 -7.65
N GLU A 179 -7.90 -2.62 -8.74
CA GLU A 179 -8.77 -3.73 -9.16
C GLU A 179 -10.20 -3.37 -9.59
N ASN A 180 -10.63 -2.11 -9.44
CA ASN A 180 -11.96 -1.67 -9.84
C ASN A 180 -11.93 -1.13 -11.27
N GLU A 181 -12.86 -1.58 -12.11
CA GLU A 181 -13.00 -1.11 -13.48
C GLU A 181 -13.38 0.38 -13.52
N ILE A 182 -12.68 1.16 -14.34
CA ILE A 182 -13.06 2.53 -14.67
C ILE A 182 -14.06 2.46 -15.83
N ALA A 183 -15.34 2.56 -15.49
CA ALA A 183 -16.42 2.37 -16.44
C ALA A 183 -16.31 3.30 -17.68
N GLY A 184 -16.40 2.70 -18.87
CA GLY A 184 -16.38 3.41 -20.14
C GLY A 184 -15.01 3.95 -20.56
N SER A 185 -13.93 3.50 -19.90
CA SER A 185 -12.56 3.71 -20.34
C SER A 185 -12.19 2.83 -21.53
N ASP A 186 -11.28 3.33 -22.36
CA ASP A 186 -10.68 2.58 -23.46
C ASP A 186 -9.32 2.01 -23.04
N GLY A 187 -9.27 0.71 -22.82
CA GLY A 187 -8.06 0.00 -22.38
C GLY A 187 -6.86 0.14 -23.33
N LEU A 188 -7.08 0.17 -24.64
CA LEU A 188 -5.99 0.31 -25.62
C LEU A 188 -5.19 1.61 -25.42
N SER A 189 -5.86 2.72 -25.16
CA SER A 189 -5.24 4.04 -24.98
C SER A 189 -5.11 4.49 -23.52
N PHE A 190 -5.55 3.67 -22.56
CA PHE A 190 -5.52 4.02 -21.14
C PHE A 190 -4.09 4.22 -20.65
N THR A 191 -3.84 5.38 -20.02
CA THR A 191 -2.54 5.86 -19.56
C THR A 191 -2.70 6.68 -18.27
N PRO A 192 -2.05 6.29 -17.16
CA PRO A 192 -1.97 7.11 -15.95
C PRO A 192 -1.23 8.43 -16.23
N LEU A 193 -1.67 9.51 -15.59
CA LEU A 193 -1.01 10.82 -15.65
C LEU A 193 -0.26 11.11 -14.35
N ASP A 194 -0.85 10.74 -13.21
CA ASP A 194 -0.23 10.74 -11.89
C ASP A 194 -1.01 9.79 -10.95
N ALA A 195 -0.89 9.98 -9.63
CA ALA A 195 -1.65 9.23 -8.64
C ALA A 195 -3.15 9.57 -8.55
N HIS A 196 -3.60 10.65 -9.20
CA HIS A 196 -4.97 11.15 -9.10
C HIS A 196 -5.70 11.16 -10.44
N TYR A 197 -4.98 11.17 -11.56
CA TYR A 197 -5.55 11.28 -12.89
C TYR A 197 -5.00 10.21 -13.82
N ALA A 198 -5.87 9.78 -14.73
CA ALA A 198 -5.51 8.96 -15.88
C ALA A 198 -6.29 9.47 -17.10
N LYS A 199 -5.87 9.05 -18.29
CA LYS A 199 -6.61 9.35 -19.52
C LYS A 199 -6.72 8.16 -20.45
N ASP A 200 -7.71 8.21 -21.31
CA ASP A 200 -7.74 7.43 -22.55
C ASP A 200 -7.77 8.40 -23.74
N ARG A 201 -7.95 7.91 -24.96
CA ARG A 201 -7.97 8.72 -26.20
C ARG A 201 -9.00 9.85 -26.25
N THR A 202 -10.01 9.85 -25.38
CA THR A 202 -11.14 10.80 -25.43
C THR A 202 -11.51 11.41 -24.08
N LYS A 203 -11.10 10.82 -22.97
CA LYS A 203 -11.55 11.18 -21.63
C LYS A 203 -10.37 11.31 -20.68
N ILE A 204 -10.52 12.22 -19.73
CA ILE A 204 -9.70 12.32 -18.53
C ILE A 204 -10.52 11.76 -17.37
N TYR A 205 -9.90 10.91 -16.55
CA TYR A 205 -10.47 10.31 -15.36
C TYR A 205 -9.77 10.85 -14.13
N TYR A 206 -10.49 10.90 -13.02
CA TYR A 206 -9.88 11.17 -11.71
C TYR A 206 -10.24 10.09 -10.70
N VAL A 207 -9.35 9.95 -9.73
CA VAL A 207 -9.51 9.15 -8.53
C VAL A 207 -9.25 10.04 -7.31
N ASP A 208 -9.97 9.76 -6.23
CA ASP A 208 -9.81 10.45 -4.95
C ASP A 208 -9.65 9.40 -3.85
N GLY A 209 -8.44 9.33 -3.29
CA GLY A 209 -8.04 8.29 -2.35
C GLY A 209 -8.23 6.88 -2.93
N PHE A 210 -9.29 6.19 -2.48
CA PHE A 210 -9.62 4.82 -2.89
C PHE A 210 -10.81 4.74 -3.87
N THR A 211 -11.35 5.87 -4.31
CA THR A 211 -12.59 5.94 -5.08
C THR A 211 -12.33 6.43 -6.51
N ILE A 212 -12.97 5.78 -7.48
CA ILE A 212 -13.02 6.28 -8.86
C ILE A 212 -14.08 7.37 -8.93
N GLY A 213 -13.66 8.61 -9.21
CA GLY A 213 -14.57 9.75 -9.33
C GLY A 213 -15.26 9.84 -10.70
N GLY A 214 -14.64 9.26 -11.73
CA GLY A 214 -15.20 9.15 -13.08
C GLY A 214 -14.53 10.08 -14.09
N SER A 215 -15.19 10.33 -15.23
CA SER A 215 -14.64 11.15 -16.31
C SER A 215 -14.99 12.63 -16.15
N LEU A 216 -14.02 13.52 -16.32
CA LEU A 216 -14.25 14.97 -16.37
C LEU A 216 -15.15 15.35 -17.57
N LYS A 217 -16.03 16.33 -17.38
CA LYS A 217 -16.97 16.80 -18.41
C LYS A 217 -16.55 18.14 -19.01
N GLY A 218 -16.65 18.23 -20.35
CA GLY A 218 -16.33 19.44 -21.11
C GLY A 218 -14.90 19.94 -20.92
N VAL A 219 -13.96 19.02 -20.73
CA VAL A 219 -12.52 19.30 -20.58
C VAL A 219 -11.91 19.61 -21.95
N SER A 220 -10.99 20.57 -22.02
CA SER A 220 -10.10 20.74 -23.17
C SER A 220 -9.02 19.65 -23.13
N TYR A 221 -9.34 18.49 -23.72
CA TYR A 221 -8.54 17.27 -23.60
C TYR A 221 -7.06 17.47 -23.93
N ASP A 222 -6.76 18.14 -25.05
CA ASP A 222 -5.38 18.33 -25.53
C ASP A 222 -4.55 19.28 -24.65
N ASN A 223 -5.22 20.12 -23.86
CA ASN A 223 -4.59 21.10 -22.98
C ASN A 223 -4.57 20.66 -21.51
N PHE A 224 -5.11 19.47 -21.19
CA PHE A 224 -5.17 18.98 -19.82
C PHE A 224 -3.77 18.70 -19.28
N LYS A 225 -3.46 19.28 -18.13
CA LYS A 225 -2.19 19.15 -17.41
C LYS A 225 -2.47 18.92 -15.94
N VAL A 226 -1.91 17.84 -15.41
CA VAL A 226 -1.83 17.64 -13.96
C VAL A 226 -0.80 18.63 -13.41
N VAL A 227 -1.15 19.30 -12.31
CA VAL A 227 -0.24 20.18 -11.58
C VAL A 227 0.42 19.36 -10.47
N GLU A 228 -0.28 19.13 -9.36
CA GLU A 228 0.16 18.26 -8.27
C GLU A 228 -0.97 18.05 -7.25
N GLN A 229 -0.89 17.00 -6.41
CA GLN A 229 -1.76 16.81 -5.24
C GLN A 229 -3.27 16.96 -5.56
N GLY A 230 -3.73 16.36 -6.66
CA GLY A 230 -5.11 16.42 -7.11
C GLY A 230 -5.49 17.68 -7.90
N TYR A 231 -4.62 18.71 -7.96
CA TYR A 231 -4.83 19.88 -8.80
C TYR A 231 -4.46 19.62 -10.27
N ALA A 232 -5.28 20.13 -11.18
CA ALA A 232 -5.04 20.06 -12.61
C ALA A 232 -5.65 21.28 -13.33
N LEU A 233 -5.30 21.49 -14.58
CA LEU A 233 -5.87 22.54 -15.42
C LEU A 233 -6.01 22.07 -16.87
N ASP A 234 -6.89 22.69 -17.63
CA ASP A 234 -6.98 22.49 -19.10
C ASP A 234 -6.77 23.79 -19.89
N GLY A 235 -6.24 24.82 -19.23
CA GLY A 235 -6.08 26.17 -19.76
C GLY A 235 -7.35 27.04 -19.69
N ILE A 236 -8.54 26.43 -19.60
CA ILE A 236 -9.83 27.13 -19.49
C ILE A 236 -10.39 27.00 -18.07
N LYS A 237 -10.16 25.86 -17.43
CA LYS A 237 -10.64 25.50 -16.10
C LYS A 237 -9.50 24.96 -15.25
N ALA A 238 -9.57 25.29 -13.96
CA ALA A 238 -8.77 24.69 -12.91
C ALA A 238 -9.62 23.64 -12.21
N TYR A 239 -8.98 22.55 -11.80
CA TYR A 239 -9.61 21.39 -11.20
C TYR A 239 -8.95 21.00 -9.89
N TYR A 240 -9.71 20.40 -8.99
CA TYR A 240 -9.22 19.68 -7.81
C TYR A 240 -10.03 18.39 -7.66
N HIS A 241 -9.36 17.22 -7.70
CA HIS A 241 -10.01 15.90 -7.81
C HIS A 241 -11.21 15.91 -8.77
N GLY A 242 -10.99 16.34 -10.01
CA GLY A 242 -12.00 16.36 -11.07
C GLY A 242 -13.08 17.44 -10.97
N ASP A 243 -13.26 18.08 -9.81
CA ASP A 243 -14.19 19.20 -9.65
C ASP A 243 -13.61 20.49 -10.22
N VAL A 244 -14.43 21.27 -10.91
CA VAL A 244 -14.03 22.59 -11.42
C VAL A 244 -13.99 23.58 -10.27
N ILE A 245 -12.80 24.08 -9.93
CA ILE A 245 -12.60 25.05 -8.84
C ILE A 245 -12.54 26.49 -9.36
N SER A 246 -12.17 26.69 -10.63
CA SER A 246 -12.16 28.02 -11.25
C SER A 246 -12.23 27.95 -12.77
N LYS A 247 -12.78 29.02 -13.36
CA LYS A 247 -12.67 29.34 -14.79
C LYS A 247 -11.94 30.68 -15.02
N GLU A 248 -11.53 31.34 -13.94
CA GLU A 248 -10.89 32.64 -13.98
C GLU A 248 -9.38 32.44 -13.93
N ASP A 249 -8.70 32.77 -15.03
CA ASP A 249 -7.25 32.67 -15.14
C ASP A 249 -6.70 31.28 -14.75
N ALA A 250 -7.46 30.23 -15.12
CA ALA A 250 -7.11 28.85 -14.81
C ALA A 250 -5.74 28.42 -15.36
N ALA A 251 -5.31 29.03 -16.48
CA ALA A 251 -4.02 28.78 -17.10
C ALA A 251 -2.83 29.13 -16.17
N SER A 252 -3.03 29.99 -15.17
CA SER A 252 -1.98 30.37 -14.22
C SER A 252 -1.97 29.52 -12.94
N LEU A 253 -2.76 28.44 -12.88
CA LEU A 253 -2.87 27.61 -11.69
C LEU A 253 -1.50 27.01 -11.32
N GLN A 254 -1.12 27.19 -10.06
CA GLN A 254 0.06 26.58 -9.47
C GLN A 254 -0.29 25.96 -8.12
N TYR A 255 0.26 24.78 -7.86
CA TYR A 255 0.29 24.21 -6.51
C TYR A 255 1.37 24.94 -5.70
N LEU A 256 1.09 25.21 -4.42
CA LEU A 256 2.02 25.87 -3.52
C LEU A 256 2.64 24.83 -2.56
N ALA A 257 1.91 24.49 -1.50
CA ALA A 257 2.24 23.45 -0.52
C ALA A 257 1.04 23.24 0.40
N MET A 258 1.04 22.15 1.17
CA MET A 258 0.08 21.92 2.27
C MET A 258 -1.39 22.06 1.84
N GLY A 259 -1.72 21.61 0.62
CA GLY A 259 -3.08 21.69 0.08
C GLY A 259 -3.46 23.03 -0.55
N TYR A 260 -2.62 24.06 -0.45
CA TYR A 260 -2.84 25.34 -1.11
C TYR A 260 -2.47 25.32 -2.58
N ALA A 261 -3.28 26.00 -3.38
CA ALA A 261 -2.99 26.33 -4.78
C ALA A 261 -3.50 27.74 -5.09
N LYS A 262 -2.98 28.36 -6.14
CA LYS A 262 -3.46 29.69 -6.58
C LYS A 262 -3.43 29.85 -8.08
N THR A 263 -4.36 30.65 -8.60
CA THR A 263 -4.18 31.36 -9.87
C THR A 263 -3.58 32.75 -9.57
N SER A 264 -3.43 33.63 -10.57
CA SER A 264 -2.98 35.01 -10.31
C SER A 264 -4.06 35.83 -9.59
N ARG A 265 -5.30 35.33 -9.57
CA ARG A 265 -6.48 36.05 -9.04
C ARG A 265 -7.15 35.39 -7.85
N GLN A 266 -6.97 34.08 -7.66
CA GLN A 266 -7.70 33.31 -6.65
C GLN A 266 -6.77 32.36 -5.90
N VAL A 267 -7.05 32.13 -4.62
CA VAL A 267 -6.34 31.16 -3.78
C VAL A 267 -7.32 30.08 -3.33
N PHE A 268 -6.86 28.84 -3.31
CA PHE A 268 -7.63 27.66 -2.96
C PHE A 268 -6.92 26.87 -1.87
N TYR A 269 -7.71 26.24 -1.01
CA TYR A 269 -7.25 25.22 -0.06
C TYR A 269 -8.07 23.95 -0.25
N TYR A 270 -7.41 22.87 -0.65
CA TYR A 270 -8.05 21.62 -1.11
C TYR A 270 -9.26 21.88 -2.04
N GLY A 271 -9.02 22.70 -3.08
CA GLY A 271 -10.01 23.08 -4.07
C GLY A 271 -11.06 24.12 -3.64
N LYS A 272 -11.14 24.47 -2.34
CA LYS A 272 -12.09 25.48 -1.85
C LYS A 272 -11.51 26.88 -1.99
N LEU A 273 -12.27 27.79 -2.60
CA LEU A 273 -11.89 29.20 -2.77
C LEU A 273 -11.79 29.94 -1.42
N ILE A 274 -10.65 30.56 -1.15
CA ILE A 274 -10.41 31.43 0.00
C ILE A 274 -10.72 32.87 -0.39
N LYS A 275 -11.97 33.31 -0.22
CA LYS A 275 -12.45 34.62 -0.71
C LYS A 275 -11.70 35.83 -0.15
N ALA A 276 -11.18 35.73 1.08
CA ALA A 276 -10.47 36.84 1.73
C ALA A 276 -9.02 37.00 1.27
N ALA A 277 -8.49 36.00 0.55
CA ALA A 277 -7.09 35.95 0.18
C ALA A 277 -6.76 36.87 -1.00
N ASP A 278 -5.65 37.59 -0.88
CA ASP A 278 -5.06 38.33 -1.98
C ASP A 278 -4.08 37.44 -2.74
N ALA A 279 -4.54 36.86 -3.85
CA ALA A 279 -3.73 35.93 -4.63
C ALA A 279 -2.36 36.49 -5.06
N PRO A 280 -2.21 37.75 -5.52
CA PRO A 280 -0.90 38.28 -5.90
C PRO A 280 0.14 38.26 -4.78
N SER A 281 -0.25 38.60 -3.54
CA SER A 281 0.68 38.62 -2.39
C SER A 281 0.68 37.32 -1.57
N PHE A 282 -0.17 36.35 -1.90
CA PHE A 282 -0.26 35.09 -1.16
C PHE A 282 1.00 34.24 -1.31
N ALA A 283 1.59 33.87 -0.17
CA ALA A 283 2.81 33.06 -0.07
C ALA A 283 2.74 32.09 1.11
N MET A 284 3.38 30.93 0.94
CA MET A 284 3.58 29.97 2.03
C MET A 284 4.68 30.47 2.97
N LEU A 285 4.57 30.16 4.26
CA LEU A 285 5.66 30.40 5.20
C LEU A 285 6.80 29.41 4.98
N GLU A 286 8.04 29.90 5.00
CA GLU A 286 9.25 29.06 4.85
C GLU A 286 9.39 28.02 5.99
N ARG A 287 8.88 28.35 7.18
CA ARG A 287 8.84 27.44 8.33
C ARG A 287 7.46 27.47 8.96
N PHE A 288 6.81 26.31 8.96
CA PHE A 288 5.57 26.11 9.67
C PHE A 288 5.80 26.18 11.18
N ASP A 289 5.15 27.12 11.86
CA ASP A 289 5.27 27.33 13.31
C ASP A 289 4.14 26.64 14.11
N GLY A 290 3.29 25.86 13.42
CA GLY A 290 2.13 25.19 13.99
C GLY A 290 0.86 26.04 14.04
N LYS A 291 0.94 27.35 13.77
CA LYS A 291 -0.18 28.29 13.89
C LYS A 291 -0.49 29.00 12.59
N VAL A 292 0.51 29.26 11.77
CA VAL A 292 0.38 29.93 10.47
C VAL A 292 1.06 29.06 9.42
N ASP A 293 0.44 28.87 8.27
CA ASP A 293 1.04 28.20 7.12
C ASP A 293 1.20 29.10 5.90
N ALA A 294 0.40 30.15 5.78
CA ALA A 294 0.49 31.10 4.68
C ALA A 294 0.14 32.54 5.11
N THR A 295 0.59 33.50 4.32
CA THR A 295 0.32 34.92 4.51
C THR A 295 0.03 35.60 3.19
N ASP A 296 -0.66 36.73 3.27
CA ASP A 296 -0.78 37.71 2.19
C ASP A 296 -0.77 39.13 2.78
N LYS A 297 -0.98 40.15 1.95
CA LYS A 297 -1.06 41.55 2.41
C LYS A 297 -2.24 41.84 3.34
N ASN A 298 -3.26 40.98 3.36
CA ASN A 298 -4.46 41.12 4.17
C ASN A 298 -4.36 40.39 5.50
N GLY A 299 -3.48 39.41 5.67
CA GLY A 299 -3.27 38.72 6.94
C GLY A 299 -2.60 37.35 6.84
N GLN A 300 -2.83 36.56 7.88
CA GLN A 300 -2.24 35.23 8.09
C GLN A 300 -3.33 34.15 7.97
N TYR A 301 -2.93 32.96 7.55
CA TYR A 301 -3.80 31.82 7.31
C TYR A 301 -3.28 30.55 7.97
N ASN A 302 -4.22 29.67 8.31
CA ASN A 302 -3.97 28.31 8.74
C ASN A 302 -5.04 27.39 8.14
N ALA A 303 -4.61 26.35 7.43
CA ALA A 303 -5.49 25.35 6.84
C ALA A 303 -6.67 25.95 6.04
N GLY A 304 -6.39 26.98 5.24
CA GLY A 304 -7.37 27.67 4.39
C GLY A 304 -8.19 28.76 5.08
N GLU A 305 -8.08 28.90 6.41
CA GLU A 305 -8.85 29.86 7.20
C GLU A 305 -8.01 31.08 7.57
N ARG A 306 -8.60 32.27 7.49
CA ARG A 306 -7.92 33.52 7.90
C ARG A 306 -7.89 33.61 9.42
N ILE A 307 -6.70 33.79 9.98
CA ILE A 307 -6.50 33.96 11.41
C ILE A 307 -6.99 35.36 11.81
N LYS A 308 -7.94 35.41 12.74
CA LYS A 308 -8.39 36.68 13.31
C LYS A 308 -7.33 37.18 14.29
N ALA A 309 -7.02 38.47 14.24
CA ALA A 309 -6.20 39.10 15.28
C ALA A 309 -6.91 38.90 16.64
N ALA A 310 -6.15 38.52 17.67
CA ALA A 310 -6.68 38.51 19.02
C ALA A 310 -7.13 39.93 19.37
N SER A 311 -8.42 40.08 19.63
CA SER A 311 -9.07 41.31 20.10
C SER A 311 -8.68 41.63 21.52
#